data_AF-A0AAU8C5X6-F1
#
_entry.id   AF-A0AAU8C5X6-F1
#
_cell.length_a   1.000
_cell.length_b   1.000
_cell.length_c   1.000
_cell.angle_alpha   90.00
_cell.angle_beta   90.00
_cell.angle_gamma   90.00
#
_symmetry.space_group_name_H-M   'P 1'
#
loop_
_entity.id
_entity.type
_entity.pdbx_description
1 polymer ?
#
loop_
_entity_poly.entity_id
_entity_poly.type
_entity_poly.pdbx_seq_one_letter_code
_entity_poly.pdbx_strand_id
1 'polypeptide(L)'
;MKVQAFRIDEFQAKSLLRAFRSKESMIAFWMEAAKIISIYDSEAAEAVDLPGVIEVRTAKMKRIFVEYDGKSFSAAFPMSIKTVDGFNICTLKSGIQVDNKVSSEVLRFLDSSSFDQNDLDGFIDGIFDSSDDDPNTLWRVISELVRTDDGYVRADHDPKNENGNLHPLDHLDIFYSQGATLKVGLLGKMSLTGLSDLLNIRTDCRFLNDAKN
;
A
#
# COMPACT_ATOMS: atom_id res chain seq x y z
N MET A 1 3.33 9.02 -18.53
CA MET A 1 2.68 8.55 -17.27
C MET A 1 3.18 9.44 -16.16
N LYS A 2 2.32 10.04 -15.33
CA LYS A 2 2.81 10.80 -14.17
C LYS A 2 3.24 9.80 -13.09
N VAL A 3 4.51 9.81 -12.76
CA VAL A 3 5.10 9.05 -11.66
C VAL A 3 5.61 10.07 -10.65
N GLN A 4 5.29 9.85 -9.38
CA GLN A 4 5.83 10.63 -8.27
C GLN A 4 6.59 9.64 -7.39
N ALA A 5 7.88 9.90 -7.19
CA ALA A 5 8.77 9.03 -6.43
C ALA A 5 9.18 9.72 -5.13
N PHE A 6 9.21 8.95 -4.05
CA PHE A 6 9.55 9.42 -2.71
C PHE A 6 10.58 8.44 -2.13
N ARG A 7 11.79 8.92 -1.85
CA ARG A 7 12.83 8.08 -1.24
C ARG A 7 12.54 7.89 0.25
N ILE A 8 12.81 6.69 0.76
CA ILE A 8 12.48 6.35 2.15
C ILE A 8 13.65 5.66 2.85
N ASP A 9 13.78 5.92 4.15
CA ASP A 9 14.74 5.24 5.00
C ASP A 9 14.28 3.82 5.40
N GLU A 10 15.15 3.10 6.11
CA GLU A 10 14.87 1.74 6.60
C GLU A 10 13.69 1.70 7.58
N PHE A 11 13.50 2.71 8.43
CA PHE A 11 12.42 2.76 9.40
C PHE A 11 11.06 2.90 8.71
N GLN A 12 10.96 3.84 7.78
CA GLN A 12 9.80 4.05 6.92
C GLN A 12 9.49 2.81 6.08
N ALA A 13 10.52 2.20 5.46
CA ALA A 13 10.35 0.99 4.66
C ALA A 13 9.82 -0.19 5.49
N LYS A 14 10.35 -0.41 6.70
CA LYS A 14 9.87 -1.45 7.61
C LYS A 14 8.42 -1.22 8.05
N SER A 15 8.01 0.04 8.25
CA SER A 15 6.60 0.38 8.54
C SER A 15 5.68 -0.01 7.37
N LEU A 16 6.07 0.32 6.14
CA LEU A 16 5.26 0.09 4.94
C LEU A 16 5.22 -1.36 4.47
N LEU A 17 6.30 -2.13 4.66
CA LEU A 17 6.43 -3.52 4.20
C LEU A 17 6.11 -4.56 5.28
N ARG A 18 5.34 -4.17 6.30
CA ARG A 18 4.80 -5.10 7.29
C ARG A 18 3.95 -6.20 6.62
N ALA A 19 3.73 -7.30 7.35
CA ALA A 19 2.94 -8.41 6.81
C ALA A 19 1.48 -7.99 6.58
N PHE A 20 1.05 -8.01 5.32
CA PHE A 20 -0.35 -7.82 4.96
C PHE A 20 -1.11 -9.11 5.22
N ARG A 21 -2.19 -9.02 5.99
CA ARG A 21 -3.00 -10.18 6.42
C ARG A 21 -4.50 -9.89 6.41
N SER A 22 -4.89 -8.63 6.52
CA SER A 22 -6.28 -8.17 6.63
C SER A 22 -6.52 -6.86 5.88
N LYS A 23 -7.79 -6.48 5.75
CA LYS A 23 -8.15 -5.18 5.18
C LYS A 23 -7.60 -4.02 6.02
N GLU A 24 -7.63 -4.14 7.35
CA GLU A 24 -7.02 -3.20 8.29
C GLU A 24 -5.53 -2.96 7.98
N SER A 25 -4.79 -4.04 7.73
CA SER A 25 -3.36 -3.94 7.43
C SER A 25 -3.09 -3.12 6.15
N MET A 26 -3.98 -3.21 5.16
CA MET A 26 -3.95 -2.39 3.95
C MET A 26 -4.35 -0.93 4.21
N ILE A 27 -5.41 -0.71 5.01
CA ILE A 27 -5.88 0.63 5.35
C ILE A 27 -4.79 1.41 6.09
N ALA A 28 -4.18 0.80 7.12
CA ALA A 28 -3.13 1.45 7.86
C ALA A 28 -1.84 1.63 7.01
N PHE A 29 -1.54 0.74 6.06
CA PHE A 29 -0.49 1.01 5.06
C PHE A 29 -0.78 2.28 4.25
N TRP A 30 -2.01 2.47 3.77
CA TRP A 30 -2.37 3.68 3.04
C TRP A 30 -2.20 4.94 3.91
N MET A 31 -2.53 4.87 5.19
CA MET A 31 -2.34 5.99 6.12
C MET A 31 -0.87 6.31 6.37
N GLU A 32 -0.04 5.29 6.63
CA GLU A 32 1.41 5.46 6.79
C GLU A 32 2.05 6.03 5.52
N ALA A 33 1.68 5.51 4.35
CA ALA A 33 2.15 6.03 3.07
C ALA A 33 1.73 7.50 2.87
N ALA A 34 0.49 7.86 3.20
CA ALA A 34 0.02 9.25 3.10
C ALA A 34 0.80 10.19 4.02
N LYS A 35 1.07 9.77 5.27
CA LYS A 35 1.91 10.53 6.21
C LYS A 35 3.31 10.79 5.63
N ILE A 36 3.99 9.72 5.19
CA ILE A 36 5.35 9.82 4.61
C ILE A 36 5.36 10.74 3.40
N ILE A 37 4.41 10.58 2.48
CA ILE A 37 4.30 11.42 1.28
C ILE A 37 4.09 12.89 1.64
N SER A 38 3.23 13.17 2.64
CA SER A 38 2.83 14.53 2.99
C SER A 38 3.94 15.34 3.64
N ILE A 39 4.81 14.67 4.42
CA ILE A 39 5.97 15.29 5.07
C ILE A 39 7.25 15.20 4.22
N TYR A 40 7.17 14.61 3.02
CA TYR A 40 8.35 14.38 2.18
C TYR A 40 8.98 15.70 1.74
N ASP A 41 10.25 15.85 2.08
CA ASP A 41 11.11 16.95 1.66
C ASP A 41 12.06 16.44 0.57
N SER A 42 11.86 16.92 -0.67
CA SER A 42 12.67 16.52 -1.81
C SER A 42 14.13 16.99 -1.69
N GLU A 43 14.37 18.17 -1.12
CA GLU A 43 15.73 18.71 -1.01
C GLU A 43 16.55 17.92 0.00
N ALA A 44 15.94 17.59 1.15
CA ALA A 44 16.57 16.75 2.17
C ALA A 44 16.84 15.33 1.66
N ALA A 45 15.90 14.76 0.89
CA ALA A 45 16.03 13.41 0.34
C ALA A 45 17.09 13.31 -0.76
N GLU A 46 17.31 14.34 -1.58
CA GLU A 46 18.38 14.36 -2.59
C GLU A 46 19.77 14.46 -1.97
N ALA A 47 19.88 15.00 -0.75
CA ALA A 47 21.14 15.10 -0.01
C ALA A 47 21.60 13.75 0.59
N VAL A 48 20.76 12.72 0.59
CA VAL A 48 21.01 11.43 1.26
C VAL A 48 20.67 10.26 0.34
N ASP A 49 21.57 9.29 0.21
CA ASP A 49 21.26 8.04 -0.50
C ASP A 49 20.40 7.10 0.36
N LEU A 50 19.08 7.35 0.34
CA LEU A 50 18.11 6.57 1.09
C LEU A 50 17.85 5.22 0.40
N PRO A 51 17.72 4.09 1.12
CA PRO A 51 17.74 2.74 0.53
C PRO A 51 16.42 2.29 -0.13
N GLY A 52 15.28 2.93 0.17
CA GLY A 52 13.97 2.53 -0.33
C GLY A 52 13.30 3.57 -1.21
N VAL A 53 12.22 3.16 -1.88
CA VAL A 53 11.39 4.06 -2.69
C VAL A 53 9.90 3.72 -2.60
N ILE A 54 9.08 4.77 -2.58
CA ILE A 54 7.66 4.73 -2.90
C ILE A 54 7.48 5.35 -4.28
N GLU A 55 6.79 4.66 -5.19
CA GLU A 55 6.33 5.26 -6.45
C GLU A 55 4.81 5.26 -6.52
N VAL A 56 4.23 6.44 -6.73
CA VAL A 56 2.80 6.58 -7.01
C VAL A 56 2.60 6.90 -8.48
N ARG A 57 1.93 5.99 -9.19
CA ARG A 57 1.63 6.07 -10.62
C ARG A 57 0.15 6.37 -10.79
N THR A 58 -0.19 7.55 -11.31
CA THR A 58 -1.59 8.07 -11.35
C THR A 58 -2.13 8.30 -12.77
N ALA A 59 -1.72 7.50 -13.75
CA ALA A 59 -2.25 7.61 -15.12
C ALA A 59 -3.62 6.93 -15.26
N LYS A 60 -3.76 5.89 -16.09
CA LYS A 60 -5.02 5.14 -16.26
C LYS A 60 -5.33 4.23 -15.06
N MET A 61 -4.34 4.06 -14.18
CA MET A 61 -4.39 3.31 -12.93
C MET A 61 -3.82 4.22 -11.83
N LYS A 62 -4.34 4.08 -10.61
CA LYS A 62 -3.78 4.70 -9.41
C LYS A 62 -3.21 3.59 -8.54
N ARG A 63 -1.89 3.43 -8.60
CA ARG A 63 -1.18 2.42 -7.80
C ARG A 63 -0.01 3.03 -7.09
N ILE A 64 0.23 2.50 -5.90
CA ILE A 64 1.42 2.73 -5.11
C ILE A 64 2.30 1.49 -5.25
N PHE A 65 3.60 1.73 -5.35
CA PHE A 65 4.63 0.72 -5.36
C PHE A 65 5.63 1.06 -4.25
N VAL A 66 6.14 0.05 -3.57
CA VAL A 66 7.18 0.19 -2.55
C VAL A 66 8.27 -0.83 -2.84
N GLU A 67 9.52 -0.38 -2.88
CA GLU A 67 10.68 -1.26 -2.97
C GLU A 67 11.67 -0.95 -1.85
N TYR A 68 12.13 -2.00 -1.17
CA TYR A 68 13.21 -1.96 -0.20
C TYR A 68 13.80 -3.36 -0.01
N ASP A 69 15.13 -3.45 0.14
CA ASP A 69 15.87 -4.70 0.34
C ASP A 69 15.50 -5.81 -0.66
N GLY A 70 15.31 -5.42 -1.92
CA GLY A 70 14.97 -6.35 -3.00
C GLY A 70 13.55 -6.91 -2.97
N LYS A 71 12.70 -6.47 -2.02
CA LYS A 71 11.28 -6.77 -1.98
C LYS A 71 10.50 -5.64 -2.62
N SER A 72 9.58 -6.00 -3.49
CA SER A 72 8.74 -5.05 -4.21
C SER A 72 7.28 -5.38 -3.99
N PHE A 73 6.48 -4.39 -3.63
CA PHE A 73 5.04 -4.55 -3.41
C PHE A 73 4.27 -3.47 -4.17
N SER A 74 3.05 -3.80 -4.61
CA SER A 74 2.12 -2.86 -5.17
C SER A 74 0.68 -3.09 -4.72
N ALA A 75 -0.04 -1.99 -4.50
CA ALA A 75 -1.49 -1.97 -4.33
C ALA A 75 -2.11 -0.79 -5.08
N ALA A 76 -3.42 -0.82 -5.26
CA ALA A 76 -4.20 0.35 -5.58
C ALA A 76 -3.98 1.43 -4.53
N PHE A 77 -3.96 2.68 -4.98
CA PHE A 77 -3.81 3.83 -4.10
C PHE A 77 -5.10 4.66 -4.14
N PRO A 78 -5.88 4.71 -3.03
CA PRO A 78 -7.20 5.36 -3.01
C PRO A 78 -7.12 6.88 -3.13
N MET A 79 -5.94 7.47 -2.94
CA MET A 79 -5.74 8.90 -2.90
C MET A 79 -5.15 9.43 -4.21
N SER A 80 -5.50 10.67 -4.56
CA SER A 80 -4.71 11.49 -5.47
C SER A 80 -3.69 12.30 -4.68
N ILE A 81 -2.56 12.61 -5.31
CA ILE A 81 -1.53 13.48 -4.74
C ILE A 81 -1.41 14.73 -5.60
N LYS A 82 -1.43 15.89 -4.96
CA LYS A 82 -1.12 17.18 -5.58
C LYS A 82 -0.01 17.86 -4.77
N THR A 83 0.93 18.49 -5.46
CA THR A 83 1.95 19.32 -4.82
C THR A 83 1.48 20.77 -4.84
N VAL A 84 1.43 21.41 -3.67
CA VAL A 84 1.04 22.81 -3.48
C VAL A 84 2.09 23.45 -2.57
N ASP A 85 2.74 24.51 -3.05
CA ASP A 85 3.79 25.23 -2.31
C ASP A 85 4.90 24.32 -1.74
N GLY A 86 5.28 23.29 -2.49
CA GLY A 86 6.30 22.30 -2.09
C GLY A 86 5.76 21.14 -1.24
N PHE A 87 4.53 21.24 -0.72
CA PHE A 87 3.91 20.19 0.10
C PHE A 87 3.07 19.23 -0.73
N ASN A 88 3.15 17.95 -0.42
CA ASN A 88 2.31 16.93 -1.06
C ASN A 88 1.01 16.76 -0.27
N ILE A 89 -0.13 16.90 -0.95
CA ILE A 89 -1.46 16.77 -0.37
C ILE A 89 -2.10 15.50 -0.92
N CYS A 90 -2.39 14.55 -0.02
CA CYS A 90 -3.16 13.36 -0.32
C CYS A 90 -4.66 13.64 -0.18
N THR A 91 -5.47 13.25 -1.17
CA THR A 91 -6.92 13.49 -1.16
C THR A 91 -7.67 12.27 -1.66
N LEU A 92 -8.69 11.86 -0.91
CA LEU A 92 -9.61 10.78 -1.27
C LEU A 92 -10.56 11.19 -2.40
N LYS A 93 -11.26 10.22 -2.98
CA LYS A 93 -12.26 10.47 -4.03
C LYS A 93 -13.43 11.29 -3.50
N SER A 94 -13.79 11.15 -2.23
CA SER A 94 -14.78 12.00 -1.56
C SER A 94 -14.36 13.47 -1.42
N GLY A 95 -13.11 13.82 -1.71
CA GLY A 95 -12.56 15.17 -1.56
C GLY A 95 -11.96 15.44 -0.18
N ILE A 96 -12.03 14.49 0.75
CA ILE A 96 -11.41 14.59 2.08
C ILE A 96 -9.88 14.55 1.93
N GLN A 97 -9.19 15.53 2.50
CA GLN A 97 -7.74 15.53 2.58
C GLN A 97 -7.29 14.60 3.70
N VAL A 98 -6.31 13.74 3.41
CA VAL A 98 -5.74 12.83 4.39
C VAL A 98 -4.48 13.49 4.93
N ASP A 99 -4.66 14.27 5.99
CA ASP A 99 -3.59 14.93 6.74
C ASP A 99 -3.14 14.08 7.93
N ASN A 100 -2.27 14.64 8.78
CA ASN A 100 -1.79 13.97 9.99
C ASN A 100 -2.91 13.69 11.00
N LYS A 101 -3.97 14.49 11.06
CA LYS A 101 -5.10 14.27 11.96
C LYS A 101 -5.91 13.08 11.48
N VAL A 102 -6.43 13.15 10.25
CA VAL A 102 -7.27 12.10 9.65
C VAL A 102 -6.55 10.75 9.64
N SER A 103 -5.27 10.74 9.23
CA SER A 103 -4.49 9.51 9.23
C SER A 103 -4.28 8.94 10.64
N SER A 104 -4.12 9.78 11.66
CA SER A 104 -3.96 9.32 13.04
C SER A 104 -5.27 8.86 13.69
N GLU A 105 -6.40 9.49 13.38
CA GLU A 105 -7.73 9.02 13.80
C GLU A 105 -8.05 7.65 13.19
N VAL A 106 -7.74 7.45 11.90
CA VAL A 106 -7.90 6.14 11.24
C VAL A 106 -7.01 5.08 11.90
N LEU A 107 -5.74 5.38 12.17
CA LEU A 107 -4.85 4.42 12.83
C LEU A 107 -5.34 4.09 14.25
N ARG A 108 -5.79 5.09 15.02
CA ARG A 108 -6.37 4.90 16.35
C ARG A 108 -7.61 4.00 16.30
N PHE A 109 -8.47 4.18 15.30
CA PHE A 109 -9.62 3.32 15.08
C PHE A 109 -9.23 1.87 14.81
N LEU A 110 -8.23 1.65 13.97
CA LEU A 110 -7.73 0.29 13.69
C LEU A 110 -7.08 -0.35 14.93
N ASP A 111 -6.37 0.42 15.74
CA ASP A 111 -5.72 -0.05 16.97
C ASP A 111 -6.73 -0.33 18.10
N SER A 112 -7.95 0.21 18.02
CA SER A 112 -9.00 0.04 19.03
C SER A 112 -9.69 -1.33 19.02
N SER A 113 -9.35 -2.23 18.08
CA SER A 113 -10.07 -3.50 17.79
C SER A 113 -11.53 -3.35 17.33
N SER A 114 -12.02 -2.11 17.17
CA SER A 114 -13.41 -1.84 16.78
C SER A 114 -13.74 -2.28 15.36
N PHE A 115 -12.74 -2.36 14.48
CA PHE A 115 -12.91 -2.80 13.10
C PHE A 115 -13.29 -4.29 12.99
N ASP A 116 -12.84 -5.12 13.93
CA ASP A 116 -13.13 -6.56 14.01
C ASP A 116 -14.40 -6.88 14.83
N GLN A 117 -15.11 -5.86 15.34
CA GLN A 117 -16.34 -6.08 16.10
C GLN A 117 -17.44 -6.67 15.20
N ASN A 118 -18.20 -7.61 15.75
CA ASN A 118 -19.24 -8.34 15.03
C ASN A 118 -20.63 -7.72 15.20
N ASP A 119 -20.74 -6.66 15.99
CA ASP A 119 -21.96 -5.90 16.21
C ASP A 119 -21.80 -4.45 15.76
N LEU A 120 -22.95 -3.85 15.45
CA LEU A 120 -23.02 -2.49 14.93
C LEU A 120 -22.53 -1.46 15.95
N ASP A 121 -22.93 -1.65 17.22
CA ASP A 121 -22.69 -0.68 18.29
C ASP A 121 -21.19 -0.57 18.58
N GLY A 122 -20.50 -1.71 18.74
CA GLY A 122 -19.05 -1.74 18.97
C GLY A 122 -18.24 -1.11 17.83
N PHE A 123 -18.66 -1.29 16.57
CA PHE A 123 -18.00 -0.62 15.44
C PHE A 123 -18.23 0.90 15.50
N ILE A 124 -19.47 1.33 15.76
CA ILE A 124 -19.85 2.74 15.82
C ILE A 124 -19.16 3.45 16.99
N ASP A 125 -19.16 2.84 18.18
CA ASP A 125 -18.50 3.35 19.38
C ASP A 125 -17.00 3.56 19.10
N GLY A 126 -16.36 2.63 18.40
CA GLY A 126 -14.98 2.80 17.96
C GLY A 126 -14.73 4.05 17.10
N ILE A 127 -15.65 4.38 16.20
CA ILE A 127 -15.57 5.60 15.38
C ILE A 127 -15.71 6.85 16.26
N PHE A 128 -16.65 6.84 17.21
CA PHE A 128 -16.84 7.96 18.15
C PHE A 128 -15.62 8.16 19.05
N ASP A 129 -15.07 7.08 19.61
CA ASP A 129 -13.91 7.12 20.52
C ASP A 129 -12.61 7.49 19.79
N SER A 130 -12.53 7.20 18.49
CA SER A 130 -11.33 7.45 17.70
C SER A 130 -11.29 8.80 17.00
N SER A 131 -12.43 9.48 16.90
CA SER A 131 -12.51 10.82 16.31
C SER A 131 -12.35 11.91 17.37
N ASP A 132 -11.60 12.95 17.05
CA ASP A 132 -11.40 14.07 17.96
C ASP A 132 -12.59 15.04 17.93
N ASP A 133 -13.16 15.32 16.75
CA ASP A 133 -14.20 16.36 16.57
C ASP A 133 -15.35 15.95 15.63
N ASP A 134 -15.08 15.18 14.57
CA ASP A 134 -16.06 14.87 13.52
C ASP A 134 -16.09 13.37 13.16
N PRO A 135 -16.84 12.57 13.93
CA PRO A 135 -17.02 11.14 13.69
C PRO A 135 -17.57 10.83 12.30
N ASN A 136 -18.35 11.73 11.69
CA ASN A 136 -18.89 11.52 10.35
C ASN A 136 -17.79 11.58 9.28
N THR A 137 -16.79 12.46 9.45
CA THR A 137 -15.64 12.50 8.56
C THR A 137 -14.82 11.22 8.68
N LEU A 138 -14.54 10.75 9.90
CA LEU A 138 -13.85 9.48 10.12
C LEU A 138 -14.62 8.30 9.50
N TRP A 139 -15.93 8.21 9.73
CA TRP A 139 -16.80 7.21 9.12
C TRP A 139 -16.74 7.23 7.58
N ARG A 140 -16.78 8.43 6.96
CA ARG A 140 -16.69 8.58 5.50
C ARG A 140 -15.35 8.09 4.96
N VAL A 141 -14.26 8.40 5.67
CA VAL A 141 -12.90 7.94 5.34
C VAL A 141 -12.82 6.42 5.42
N ILE A 142 -13.16 5.83 6.57
CA ILE A 142 -13.14 4.37 6.77
C ILE A 142 -14.01 3.67 5.73
N SER A 143 -15.24 4.16 5.51
CA SER A 143 -16.16 3.62 4.52
C SER A 143 -15.59 3.62 3.10
N GLU A 144 -14.89 4.68 2.69
CA GLU A 144 -14.26 4.76 1.37
C GLU A 144 -13.07 3.79 1.25
N LEU A 145 -12.23 3.70 2.28
CA LEU A 145 -11.05 2.83 2.29
C LEU A 145 -11.46 1.35 2.30
N VAL A 146 -12.47 0.96 3.08
CA VAL A 146 -13.00 -0.41 3.12
C VAL A 146 -13.53 -0.85 1.75
N ARG A 147 -14.27 0.03 1.04
CA ARG A 147 -14.84 -0.27 -0.28
C ARG A 147 -13.83 -0.24 -1.43
N THR A 148 -12.60 0.20 -1.18
CA THR A 148 -11.57 0.28 -2.23
C THR A 148 -11.00 -1.10 -2.51
N ASP A 149 -11.03 -1.57 -3.75
CA ASP A 149 -10.25 -2.75 -4.16
C ASP A 149 -8.76 -2.47 -4.02
N ASP A 150 -8.04 -3.27 -3.24
CA ASP A 150 -6.63 -3.04 -2.98
C ASP A 150 -5.71 -3.62 -4.07
N GLY A 151 -6.13 -4.67 -4.77
CA GLY A 151 -5.35 -5.31 -5.84
C GLY A 151 -3.91 -5.62 -5.42
N TYR A 152 -3.71 -6.13 -4.20
CA TYR A 152 -2.40 -6.47 -3.64
C TYR A 152 -1.60 -7.45 -4.51
N VAL A 153 -0.37 -7.08 -4.86
CA VAL A 153 0.62 -7.96 -5.49
C VAL A 153 2.00 -7.67 -4.91
N ARG A 154 2.73 -8.69 -4.49
CA ARG A 154 4.11 -8.58 -3.99
C ARG A 154 5.04 -9.50 -4.76
N ALA A 155 6.15 -8.95 -5.26
CA ALA A 155 7.29 -9.71 -5.76
C ALA A 155 8.27 -9.94 -4.61
N ASP A 156 8.49 -11.20 -4.26
CA ASP A 156 9.37 -11.62 -3.16
C ASP A 156 10.53 -12.47 -3.69
N HIS A 157 11.68 -12.33 -3.04
CA HIS A 157 12.85 -13.19 -3.20
C HIS A 157 13.11 -13.80 -1.82
N ASP A 158 12.67 -15.04 -1.62
CA ASP A 158 12.52 -15.63 -0.29
C ASP A 158 13.33 -16.94 -0.14
N PRO A 159 14.66 -16.85 -0.03
CA PRO A 159 15.52 -18.01 0.18
C PRO A 159 15.27 -18.71 1.53
N LYS A 160 14.58 -18.06 2.47
CA LYS A 160 14.34 -18.63 3.81
C LYS A 160 13.21 -19.66 3.80
N ASN A 161 12.20 -19.45 2.96
CA ASN A 161 11.04 -20.34 2.87
C ASN A 161 10.98 -21.12 1.54
N GLU A 162 12.04 -21.08 0.74
CA GLU A 162 12.13 -21.81 -0.51
C GLU A 162 11.83 -23.31 -0.31
N ASN A 163 10.88 -23.82 -1.08
CA ASN A 163 10.47 -25.23 -1.04
C ASN A 163 10.14 -25.72 -2.45
N GLY A 164 11.11 -25.57 -3.36
CA GLY A 164 10.98 -25.96 -4.76
C GLY A 164 9.72 -25.37 -5.42
N ASN A 165 8.94 -26.22 -6.09
CA ASN A 165 7.73 -25.79 -6.79
C ASN A 165 6.58 -25.36 -5.86
N LEU A 166 6.61 -25.73 -4.56
CA LEU A 166 5.57 -25.33 -3.61
C LEU A 166 5.74 -23.88 -3.15
N HIS A 167 7.00 -23.44 -3.01
CA HIS A 167 7.36 -22.06 -2.69
C HIS A 167 8.65 -21.70 -3.44
N PRO A 168 8.54 -21.25 -4.70
CA PRO A 168 9.70 -20.90 -5.51
C PRO A 168 10.51 -19.75 -4.89
N LEU A 169 11.83 -19.76 -5.09
CA LEU A 169 12.74 -18.72 -4.60
C LEU A 169 12.25 -17.30 -4.97
N ASP A 170 11.91 -17.12 -6.25
CA ASP A 170 11.31 -15.90 -6.78
C ASP A 170 9.85 -16.16 -7.10
N HIS A 171 8.94 -15.38 -6.53
CA HIS A 171 7.50 -15.54 -6.77
C HIS A 171 6.74 -14.23 -6.60
N LEU A 172 5.52 -14.23 -7.14
CA LEU A 172 4.49 -13.23 -6.86
C LEU A 172 3.51 -13.79 -5.83
N ASP A 173 3.31 -13.07 -4.74
CA ASP A 173 2.15 -13.24 -3.87
C ASP A 173 1.00 -12.37 -4.39
N ILE A 174 -0.12 -13.00 -4.72
CA ILE A 174 -1.35 -12.32 -5.12
C ILE A 174 -2.37 -12.53 -4.02
N PHE A 175 -2.98 -11.42 -3.57
CA PHE A 175 -3.82 -11.33 -2.37
C PHE A 175 -3.09 -11.64 -1.04
N TYR A 176 -3.42 -10.88 -0.01
CA TYR A 176 -2.83 -11.04 1.33
C TYR A 176 -3.64 -11.95 2.26
N SER A 177 -4.93 -12.17 1.97
CA SER A 177 -5.82 -12.95 2.82
C SER A 177 -5.62 -14.44 2.59
N GLN A 178 -5.57 -15.23 3.66
CA GLN A 178 -5.29 -16.67 3.58
C GLN A 178 -6.31 -17.44 2.72
N GLY A 179 -7.57 -17.01 2.72
CA GLY A 179 -8.63 -17.66 1.94
C GLY A 179 -8.58 -17.36 0.43
N ALA A 180 -7.85 -16.32 0.01
CA ALA A 180 -7.76 -15.93 -1.41
C ALA A 180 -6.33 -15.99 -1.97
N THR A 181 -5.32 -16.07 -1.11
CA THR A 181 -3.91 -15.98 -1.51
C THR A 181 -3.54 -17.05 -2.53
N LEU A 182 -2.78 -16.65 -3.53
CA LEU A 182 -2.17 -17.56 -4.49
C LEU A 182 -0.79 -17.05 -4.88
N LYS A 183 0.06 -17.97 -5.33
CA LYS A 183 1.43 -17.68 -5.74
C LYS A 183 1.66 -17.99 -7.20
N VAL A 184 2.48 -17.16 -7.85
CA VAL A 184 2.99 -17.42 -9.20
C VAL A 184 4.51 -17.44 -9.14
N GLY A 185 5.11 -18.60 -9.41
CA GLY A 185 6.56 -18.73 -9.50
C GLY A 185 7.15 -17.91 -10.65
N LEU A 186 8.36 -17.39 -10.45
CA LEU A 186 9.11 -16.63 -11.44
C LEU A 186 10.41 -17.35 -11.79
N LEU A 187 10.89 -17.18 -13.02
CA LEU A 187 12.19 -17.72 -13.45
C LEU A 187 13.39 -16.95 -12.87
N GLY A 188 13.13 -15.81 -12.25
CA GLY A 188 14.14 -14.98 -11.62
C GLY A 188 13.52 -13.77 -10.94
N LYS A 189 14.33 -13.10 -10.12
CA LYS A 189 13.93 -11.94 -9.32
C LYS A 189 13.30 -10.84 -10.18
N MET A 190 12.13 -10.37 -9.76
CA MET A 190 11.43 -9.26 -10.39
C MET A 190 11.83 -7.92 -9.75
N SER A 191 12.26 -6.97 -10.59
CA SER A 191 12.51 -5.59 -10.16
C SER A 191 11.22 -4.79 -10.02
N LEU A 192 11.26 -3.66 -9.31
CA LEU A 192 10.15 -2.69 -9.26
C LEU A 192 9.65 -2.29 -10.66
N THR A 193 10.57 -2.02 -11.59
CA THR A 193 10.23 -1.70 -12.98
C THR A 193 9.49 -2.86 -13.65
N GLY A 194 9.96 -4.09 -13.43
CA GLY A 194 9.30 -5.30 -13.94
C GLY A 194 7.91 -5.51 -13.36
N LEU A 195 7.74 -5.30 -12.05
CA LEU A 195 6.44 -5.40 -11.37
C LEU A 195 5.48 -4.30 -11.85
N SER A 196 5.96 -3.07 -12.01
CA SER A 196 5.13 -2.00 -12.53
C SER A 196 4.74 -2.22 -13.98
N ASP A 197 5.63 -2.77 -14.81
CA ASP A 197 5.32 -3.12 -16.19
C ASP A 197 4.26 -4.23 -16.26
N LEU A 198 4.39 -5.28 -15.43
CA LEU A 198 3.41 -6.36 -15.33
C LEU A 198 1.99 -5.84 -15.02
N LEU A 199 1.88 -4.84 -14.14
CA LEU A 199 0.60 -4.30 -13.69
C LEU A 199 0.08 -3.16 -14.57
N ASN A 200 0.86 -2.71 -15.56
CA ASN A 200 0.53 -1.55 -16.38
C ASN A 200 -0.43 -1.92 -17.50
N ILE A 201 -1.65 -1.39 -17.42
CA ILE A 201 -2.72 -1.62 -18.41
C ILE A 201 -2.52 -0.93 -19.78
N ARG A 202 -1.30 -0.43 -20.05
CA ARG A 202 -0.88 0.17 -21.32
C ARG A 202 0.32 -0.53 -21.94
N THR A 203 0.86 -1.56 -21.29
CA THR A 203 1.93 -2.41 -21.83
C THR A 203 1.36 -3.78 -22.16
N ASP A 204 2.10 -4.55 -22.97
CA ASP A 204 1.68 -5.89 -23.35
C ASP A 204 1.63 -6.80 -22.12
N CYS A 205 0.59 -7.64 -22.06
CA CYS A 205 0.45 -8.61 -20.98
C CYS A 205 1.51 -9.72 -21.10
N ARG A 206 1.97 -10.22 -19.95
CA ARG A 206 2.84 -11.40 -19.90
C ARG A 206 1.99 -12.65 -19.87
N PHE A 207 2.38 -13.65 -20.66
CA PHE A 207 1.74 -14.96 -20.64
C PHE A 207 2.26 -15.79 -19.47
N LEU A 208 1.34 -16.47 -18.79
CA LEU A 208 1.67 -17.59 -17.93
C LEU A 208 1.76 -18.84 -18.81
N ASN A 209 2.87 -19.56 -18.73
CA ASN A 209 3.03 -20.85 -19.41
C ASN A 209 2.50 -21.95 -18.48
N ASP A 210 1.59 -22.79 -18.97
CA ASP A 210 1.00 -23.91 -18.22
C ASP A 210 1.82 -25.20 -18.32
N ALA A 211 2.88 -25.20 -19.13
CA ALA A 211 3.86 -26.27 -19.16
C ALA A 211 4.52 -26.40 -17.78
N LYS A 212 4.39 -27.58 -17.16
CA LYS A 212 5.11 -27.92 -15.93
C LYS A 212 6.61 -27.95 -16.25
N ASN A 213 7.37 -27.06 -15.60
CA ASN A 213 8.84 -27.18 -15.52
C ASN A 213 9.23 -28.43 -14.73
#